data_AF-A0A5J4RSX9-F1
#
_entry.id   AF-A0A5J4RSX9-F1
#
_cell.length_a   1.000
_cell.length_b   1.000
_cell.length_c   1.000
_cell.angle_alpha   90.00
_cell.angle_beta   90.00
_cell.angle_gamma   90.00
#
_symmetry.space_group_name_H-M   'P 1'
#
loop_
_entity.id
_entity.type
_entity.pdbx_description
1 polymer ?
#
loop_
_entity_poly.entity_id
_entity_poly.type
_entity_poly.pdbx_seq_one_letter_code
_entity_poly.pdbx_strand_id
1 'polypeptide(L)'
;MIKLHKDRHYKVSSLCGLFGVSRQAYYQHKEVDFKKLALREFIISYVREIRKEAPRIGCEKLFVMCREYFGDLFSIGRDSFYRILRENNLMLRLKKRKVRTTDSTHPYPRYPNLIRGFVPEEINQLWVSDITYIWTHTGFCFLSLVTDGYSHKIVGWVLAQSLAFHDTEEALWQAISKADKPLTGLIHHSDRGGQYAYKSIRISCARKVYESV
;
A
#
# COMPACT_ATOMS: atom_id res chain seq x y z
N MET A 1 -43.48 20.07 11.20
CA MET A 1 -43.64 21.41 11.83
C MET A 1 -43.02 22.55 11.00
N ILE A 2 -41.73 22.50 10.64
CA ILE A 2 -41.02 23.58 9.92
C ILE A 2 -41.63 23.90 8.53
N LYS A 3 -42.02 22.86 7.76
CA LYS A 3 -42.67 23.01 6.44
C LYS A 3 -44.05 23.69 6.56
N LEU A 4 -44.89 23.22 7.49
CA LEU A 4 -46.24 23.74 7.75
C LEU A 4 -46.27 25.18 8.29
N HIS A 5 -45.22 25.62 8.99
CA HIS A 5 -45.09 27.00 9.45
C HIS A 5 -44.57 27.95 8.36
N LYS A 6 -43.69 27.47 7.46
CA LYS A 6 -43.15 28.28 6.35
C LYS A 6 -44.22 28.70 5.35
N ASP A 7 -45.24 27.87 5.14
CA ASP A 7 -46.36 28.16 4.24
C ASP A 7 -47.42 29.09 4.86
N ARG A 8 -47.12 29.77 5.99
CA ARG A 8 -47.96 30.77 6.69
C ARG A 8 -49.36 30.35 7.13
N HIS A 9 -49.78 29.10 6.90
CA HIS A 9 -51.16 28.67 7.20
C HIS A 9 -51.46 28.42 8.68
N TYR A 10 -50.46 28.20 9.55
CA TYR A 10 -50.70 27.84 10.95
C TYR A 10 -49.73 28.51 11.95
N LYS A 11 -50.27 28.94 13.10
CA LYS A 11 -49.50 29.50 14.22
C LYS A 11 -48.60 28.41 14.83
N VAL A 12 -47.36 28.76 15.17
CA VAL A 12 -46.40 27.85 15.83
C VAL A 12 -46.99 27.24 17.09
N SER A 13 -47.76 28.02 17.87
CA SER A 13 -48.46 27.53 19.07
C SER A 13 -49.43 26.39 18.79
N SER A 14 -50.21 26.47 17.70
CA SER A 14 -51.18 25.45 17.30
C SER A 14 -50.48 24.17 16.85
N LEU A 15 -49.38 24.30 16.09
CA LEU A 15 -48.58 23.15 15.67
C LEU A 15 -47.85 22.50 16.86
N CYS A 16 -47.28 23.29 17.76
CA CYS A 16 -46.67 22.83 19.01
C CYS A 16 -47.67 22.04 19.86
N GLY A 17 -48.90 22.55 20.03
CA GLY A 17 -49.98 21.84 20.71
C GLY A 17 -50.35 20.51 20.04
N LEU A 18 -50.47 20.50 18.71
CA LEU A 18 -50.82 19.29 17.93
C LEU A 18 -49.78 18.16 18.09
N PHE A 19 -48.49 18.51 18.13
CA PHE A 19 -47.41 17.53 18.22
C PHE A 19 -46.93 17.29 19.67
N GLY A 20 -47.60 17.88 20.68
CA GLY A 20 -47.24 17.70 22.09
C GLY A 20 -45.86 18.29 22.47
N VAL A 21 -45.37 19.28 21.74
CA VAL A 21 -44.06 19.92 21.98
C VAL A 21 -44.27 21.35 22.44
N SER A 22 -43.55 21.81 23.46
CA SER A 22 -43.64 23.21 23.89
C SER A 22 -43.06 24.17 22.85
N ARG A 23 -43.59 25.40 22.79
CA ARG A 23 -43.06 26.45 21.90
C ARG A 23 -41.57 26.73 22.17
N GLN A 24 -41.16 26.69 23.44
CA GLN A 24 -39.78 26.87 23.86
C GLN A 24 -38.88 25.75 23.33
N ALA A 25 -39.30 24.48 23.45
CA ALA A 25 -38.54 23.35 22.92
C ALA A 25 -38.37 23.44 21.39
N TYR A 26 -39.40 23.90 20.66
CA TYR A 26 -39.32 24.11 19.21
C TYR A 26 -38.25 25.17 18.82
N TYR A 27 -38.24 26.33 19.47
CA TYR A 27 -37.24 27.37 19.16
C TYR A 27 -35.84 26.97 19.62
N GLN A 28 -35.70 26.35 20.80
CA GLN A 28 -34.41 25.83 21.27
C GLN A 28 -33.83 24.80 20.30
N HIS A 29 -34.64 23.86 19.80
CA HIS A 29 -34.21 22.89 18.81
C HIS A 29 -33.71 23.57 17.52
N LYS A 30 -34.44 24.59 17.03
CA LYS A 30 -34.05 25.37 15.86
C LYS A 30 -32.72 26.11 16.05
N GLU A 31 -32.49 26.68 17.23
CA GLU A 31 -31.22 27.35 17.56
C GLU A 31 -30.05 26.36 17.65
N VAL A 32 -30.27 25.18 18.26
CA VAL A 32 -29.26 24.12 18.35
C VAL A 32 -28.85 23.63 16.96
N ASP A 33 -29.81 23.41 16.07
CA ASP A 33 -29.53 22.97 14.70
C ASP A 33 -28.77 24.04 13.91
N PHE A 34 -29.12 25.32 14.08
CA PHE A 34 -28.38 26.42 13.44
C PHE A 34 -26.93 26.49 13.92
N LYS A 35 -26.68 26.38 15.23
CA LYS A 35 -25.32 26.39 15.79
C LYS A 35 -24.49 25.21 15.27
N LYS A 36 -25.08 24.01 15.17
CA LYS A 36 -24.40 22.82 14.61
C LYS A 36 -24.03 23.00 13.15
N LEU A 37 -24.94 23.56 12.34
CA LEU A 37 -24.70 23.82 10.93
C LEU A 37 -23.59 24.87 10.74
N ALA A 38 -23.64 25.96 11.52
CA ALA A 38 -22.60 26.99 11.50
C ALA A 38 -21.22 26.43 11.87
N LEU A 39 -21.12 25.66 12.96
CA LEU A 39 -19.86 25.02 13.37
C LEU A 39 -19.31 24.09 12.29
N ARG A 40 -20.19 23.32 11.63
CA ARG A 40 -19.82 22.44 10.52
C ARG A 40 -19.18 23.23 9.37
N GLU A 41 -19.77 24.35 8.95
CA GLU A 41 -19.23 25.20 7.88
C GLU A 41 -17.91 25.87 8.27
N PHE A 42 -17.77 26.30 9.53
CA PHE A 42 -16.51 26.84 10.04
C PHE A 42 -15.38 25.80 10.03
N ILE A 43 -15.67 24.57 10.45
CA ILE A 43 -14.70 23.47 10.40
C ILE A 43 -14.25 23.20 8.96
N ILE A 44 -15.19 23.12 8.02
CA ILE A 44 -14.89 22.86 6.60
C ILE A 44 -13.98 23.97 6.04
N SER A 45 -14.32 25.23 6.34
CA SER A 45 -13.56 26.40 5.88
C SER A 45 -12.15 26.42 6.47
N TYR A 46 -12.03 26.19 7.79
CA TYR A 46 -10.73 26.13 8.47
C TYR A 46 -9.84 25.02 7.92
N VAL A 47 -10.38 23.81 7.74
CA VAL A 47 -9.61 22.68 7.19
C VAL A 47 -9.16 22.95 5.75
N ARG A 48 -9.97 23.62 4.93
CA ARG A 48 -9.58 24.03 3.58
C ARG A 48 -8.42 25.02 3.61
N GLU A 49 -8.43 25.98 4.53
CA GLU A 49 -7.36 26.97 4.66
C GLU A 49 -6.04 26.31 5.04
N ILE A 50 -6.04 25.49 6.10
CA ILE A 50 -4.84 24.76 6.53
C ILE A 50 -4.28 23.89 5.39
N ARG A 51 -5.13 23.31 4.55
CA ARG A 51 -4.70 22.48 3.43
C ARG A 51 -4.15 23.24 2.23
N LYS A 52 -4.33 24.55 2.13
CA LYS A 52 -3.61 25.37 1.13
C LYS A 52 -2.12 25.35 1.43
N GLU A 53 -1.74 25.44 2.70
CA GLU A 53 -0.34 25.44 3.15
C GLU A 53 0.21 24.02 3.39
N ALA A 54 -0.62 23.13 3.96
CA ALA A 54 -0.25 21.76 4.28
C ALA A 54 -1.20 20.73 3.63
N PRO A 55 -1.09 20.47 2.31
CA PRO A 55 -2.06 19.64 1.57
C PRO A 55 -2.21 18.20 2.07
N ARG A 56 -1.18 17.66 2.75
CA ARG A 56 -1.12 16.27 3.20
C ARG A 56 -1.27 16.10 4.72
N ILE A 57 -1.69 17.14 5.43
CA ILE A 57 -1.89 17.06 6.88
C ILE A 57 -2.99 16.05 7.23
N GLY A 58 -2.69 15.17 8.19
CA GLY A 58 -3.56 14.07 8.62
C GLY A 58 -4.82 14.57 9.35
N CYS A 59 -5.90 13.77 9.27
CA CYS A 59 -7.19 14.11 9.89
C CYS A 59 -7.11 14.22 11.42
N GLU A 60 -6.27 13.41 12.07
CA GLU A 60 -6.08 13.49 13.52
C GLU A 60 -5.45 14.82 13.94
N LYS A 61 -4.41 15.26 13.21
CA LYS A 61 -3.78 16.55 13.48
C LYS A 61 -4.73 17.72 13.22
N LEU A 62 -5.53 17.64 12.15
CA LEU A 62 -6.58 18.63 11.88
C LEU A 62 -7.65 18.67 12.99
N PHE A 63 -7.98 17.53 13.59
CA PHE A 63 -8.92 17.47 14.71
C PHE A 63 -8.38 18.23 15.93
N VAL A 64 -7.12 17.97 16.30
CA VAL A 64 -6.45 18.68 17.40
C VAL A 64 -6.39 20.18 17.13
N MET A 65 -5.97 20.58 15.92
CA MET A 65 -5.91 21.99 15.53
C MET A 65 -7.27 22.68 15.56
N CYS A 66 -8.34 22.00 15.09
CA CYS A 66 -9.69 22.55 15.18
C CYS A 66 -10.14 22.70 16.64
N ARG A 67 -9.84 21.72 17.48
CA ARG A 67 -10.18 21.76 18.91
C ARG A 67 -9.48 22.91 19.62
N GLU A 68 -8.20 23.13 19.32
CA GLU A 68 -7.43 24.25 19.86
C GLU A 68 -7.93 25.61 19.33
N TYR A 69 -8.23 25.69 18.03
CA TYR A 69 -8.66 26.93 17.39
C TYR A 69 -10.06 27.40 17.82
N PHE A 70 -11.02 26.48 17.90
CA PHE A 70 -12.40 26.79 18.24
C PHE A 70 -12.70 26.71 19.75
N GLY A 71 -11.79 26.15 20.54
CA GLY A 71 -11.91 26.05 22.00
C GLY A 71 -13.26 25.48 22.45
N ASP A 72 -13.94 26.19 23.36
CA ASP A 72 -15.22 25.78 23.93
C ASP A 72 -16.36 25.65 22.90
N LEU A 73 -16.22 26.28 21.72
CA LEU A 73 -17.19 26.15 20.63
C LEU A 73 -17.07 24.79 19.92
N PHE A 74 -15.94 24.09 20.08
CA PHE A 74 -15.68 22.79 19.48
C PHE A 74 -16.30 21.65 20.31
N SER A 75 -17.62 21.49 20.16
CA SER A 75 -18.40 20.49 20.92
C SER A 75 -18.48 19.11 20.25
N ILE A 76 -17.75 18.87 19.16
CA ILE A 76 -17.85 17.62 18.40
C ILE A 76 -16.75 16.61 18.74
N GLY A 77 -17.13 15.34 18.81
CA GLY A 77 -16.17 14.24 18.95
C GLY A 77 -15.44 13.92 17.64
N ARG A 78 -14.30 13.22 17.77
CA ARG A 78 -13.42 12.81 16.67
C ARG A 78 -14.17 12.13 15.52
N ASP A 79 -15.05 11.18 15.82
CA ASP A 79 -15.75 10.41 14.79
C ASP A 79 -16.73 11.27 13.99
N SER A 80 -17.40 12.22 14.66
CA SER A 80 -18.27 13.18 13.98
C SER A 80 -17.47 14.15 13.12
N PHE A 81 -16.30 14.59 13.59
CA PHE A 81 -15.36 15.38 12.79
C PHE A 81 -14.92 14.62 11.53
N TYR A 82 -14.53 13.35 11.65
CA TYR A 82 -14.13 12.52 10.50
C TYR A 82 -15.29 12.31 9.53
N ARG A 83 -16.52 12.15 10.02
CA ARG A 83 -17.71 12.08 9.19
C ARG A 83 -17.94 13.38 8.41
N ILE A 84 -17.79 14.55 9.03
CA ILE A 84 -17.87 15.85 8.35
C ILE A 84 -16.84 15.92 7.23
N LEU A 85 -15.58 15.52 7.49
CA LEU A 85 -14.55 15.53 6.44
C LEU A 85 -14.87 14.56 5.31
N ARG A 86 -15.37 13.36 5.62
CA ARG A 86 -15.75 12.35 4.61
C ARG A 86 -16.89 12.83 3.71
N GLU A 87 -17.96 13.35 4.30
CA GLU A 87 -19.12 13.88 3.56
C GLU A 87 -18.75 15.05 2.64
N ASN A 88 -17.68 15.78 2.96
CA ASN A 88 -17.21 16.93 2.19
C ASN A 88 -16.00 16.62 1.28
N ASN A 89 -15.67 15.35 1.06
CA ASN A 89 -14.50 14.92 0.26
C ASN A 89 -13.16 15.48 0.76
N LEU A 90 -13.07 15.77 2.05
CA LEU A 90 -11.86 16.25 2.73
C LEU A 90 -11.08 15.09 3.40
N MET A 91 -11.28 13.85 3.01
CA MET A 91 -10.40 12.75 3.44
C MET A 91 -9.17 12.67 2.54
N LEU A 92 -7.98 12.46 3.13
CA LEU A 92 -6.78 12.20 2.35
C LEU A 92 -6.93 10.88 1.60
N ARG A 93 -6.76 10.91 0.28
CA ARG A 93 -6.67 9.69 -0.53
C ARG A 93 -5.24 9.16 -0.46
N LEU A 94 -5.09 7.97 0.13
CA LEU A 94 -3.83 7.22 0.05
C LEU A 94 -3.61 6.78 -1.39
N LYS A 95 -2.69 7.43 -2.11
CA LYS A 95 -2.25 6.95 -3.42
C LYS A 95 -1.41 5.69 -3.17
N LYS A 96 -1.93 4.51 -3.50
CA LYS A 96 -1.13 3.27 -3.51
C LYS A 96 0.05 3.49 -4.45
N ARG A 97 1.25 3.63 -3.90
CA ARG A 97 2.48 3.64 -4.70
C ARG A 97 2.76 2.19 -5.10
N LYS A 98 2.75 1.90 -6.40
CA LYS A 98 3.40 0.68 -6.91
C LYS A 98 4.89 0.98 -6.95
N VAL A 99 5.64 0.42 -6.00
CA VAL A 99 7.10 0.40 -6.07
C VAL A 99 7.43 -0.60 -7.17
N ARG A 100 8.08 -0.14 -8.25
CA ARG A 100 8.71 -1.04 -9.22
C ARG A 100 10.13 -1.27 -8.73
N THR A 101 10.38 -2.45 -8.17
CA THR A 101 11.69 -2.87 -7.66
C THR A 101 12.63 -3.35 -8.76
N THR A 102 12.11 -3.63 -9.96
CA THR A 102 12.87 -4.23 -11.06
C THR A 102 12.98 -3.26 -12.24
N ASP A 103 14.21 -2.92 -12.62
CA ASP A 103 14.50 -2.27 -13.89
C ASP A 103 14.61 -3.32 -15.01
N SER A 104 13.46 -3.63 -15.64
CA SER A 104 13.41 -4.49 -16.82
C SER A 104 13.80 -3.76 -18.11
N THR A 105 14.22 -2.50 -18.04
CA THR A 105 14.71 -1.70 -19.19
C THR A 105 16.23 -1.77 -19.36
N HIS A 106 16.83 -2.88 -18.94
CA HIS A 106 18.24 -3.15 -19.19
C HIS A 106 18.50 -3.59 -20.65
N PRO A 107 19.70 -3.34 -21.22
CA PRO A 107 20.00 -3.69 -22.62
C PRO A 107 20.21 -5.19 -22.88
N TYR A 108 20.13 -6.03 -21.84
CA TYR A 108 20.42 -7.46 -21.97
C TYR A 108 19.27 -8.27 -22.63
N PRO A 109 19.60 -9.38 -23.33
CA PRO A 109 18.62 -10.23 -24.00
C PRO A 109 17.55 -10.79 -23.05
N ARG A 110 16.31 -10.87 -23.53
CA ARG A 110 15.18 -11.50 -22.84
C ARG A 110 14.91 -12.87 -23.43
N TYR A 111 14.74 -13.88 -22.58
CA TYR A 111 14.49 -15.25 -23.00
C TYR A 111 13.02 -15.65 -22.77
N PRO A 112 12.49 -16.63 -23.52
CA PRO A 112 11.14 -17.12 -23.32
C PRO A 112 10.97 -17.77 -21.95
N ASN A 113 9.74 -17.73 -21.44
CA ASN A 113 9.38 -18.45 -20.23
C ASN A 113 9.14 -19.94 -20.53
N LEU A 114 10.14 -20.83 -20.33
CA LEU A 114 10.00 -22.28 -20.48
C LEU A 114 9.41 -22.98 -19.24
N ILE A 115 9.15 -22.28 -18.12
CA ILE A 115 8.49 -22.90 -16.94
C ILE A 115 6.96 -22.84 -17.01
N ARG A 116 6.41 -22.19 -18.03
CA ARG A 116 4.95 -22.06 -18.18
C ARG A 116 4.32 -23.43 -18.44
N GLY A 117 3.58 -23.95 -17.47
CA GLY A 117 2.98 -25.29 -17.54
C GLY A 117 3.99 -26.42 -17.32
N PHE A 118 5.22 -26.10 -16.91
CA PHE A 118 6.23 -27.08 -16.52
C PHE A 118 6.06 -27.40 -15.03
N VAL A 119 6.00 -28.69 -14.70
CA VAL A 119 5.98 -29.18 -13.33
C VAL A 119 7.19 -30.10 -13.20
N PRO A 120 8.15 -29.81 -12.30
CA PRO A 120 9.28 -30.71 -12.11
C PRO A 120 8.81 -32.00 -11.43
N GLU A 121 9.28 -33.14 -11.92
CA GLU A 121 8.96 -34.48 -11.42
C GLU A 121 10.13 -35.11 -10.65
N GLU A 122 11.35 -34.57 -10.84
CA GLU A 122 12.54 -34.98 -10.10
C GLU A 122 13.43 -33.78 -9.73
N ILE A 123 14.36 -34.01 -8.80
CA ILE A 123 15.43 -33.06 -8.47
C ILE A 123 16.27 -32.71 -9.72
N ASN A 124 16.84 -31.51 -9.74
CA ASN A 124 17.72 -31.00 -10.80
C ASN A 124 17.05 -30.85 -12.18
N GLN A 125 15.71 -30.84 -12.25
CA GLN A 125 14.98 -30.48 -13.47
C GLN A 125 14.72 -28.98 -13.57
N LEU A 126 14.48 -28.31 -12.44
CA LEU A 126 14.23 -26.88 -12.35
C LEU A 126 14.95 -26.32 -11.13
N TRP A 127 15.82 -25.33 -11.33
CA TRP A 127 16.36 -24.50 -10.27
C TRP A 127 15.80 -23.08 -10.41
N VAL A 128 15.31 -22.53 -9.31
CA VAL A 128 14.74 -21.18 -9.22
C VAL A 128 15.67 -20.31 -8.39
N SER A 129 16.02 -19.15 -8.93
CA SER A 129 16.89 -18.19 -8.28
C SER A 129 16.12 -16.97 -7.80
N ASP A 130 16.42 -16.53 -6.59
CA ASP A 130 15.81 -15.38 -5.93
C ASP A 130 16.86 -14.56 -5.17
N ILE A 131 16.59 -13.26 -4.96
CA ILE A 131 17.39 -12.40 -4.10
C ILE A 131 16.50 -11.77 -3.05
N THR A 132 16.86 -11.96 -1.78
CA THR A 132 16.17 -11.35 -0.66
C THR A 132 17.12 -10.52 0.20
N TYR A 133 16.59 -9.62 1.02
CA TYR A 133 17.38 -8.85 1.98
C TYR A 133 17.21 -9.42 3.40
N ILE A 134 18.32 -9.52 4.13
CA ILE A 134 18.35 -9.96 5.51
C ILE A 134 18.83 -8.82 6.39
N TRP A 135 18.05 -8.48 7.41
CA TRP A 135 18.43 -7.47 8.40
C TRP A 135 19.43 -8.05 9.39
N THR A 136 20.47 -7.26 9.70
CA THR A 136 21.49 -7.54 10.69
C THR A 136 21.53 -6.41 11.72
N HIS A 137 22.29 -6.57 12.80
CA HIS A 137 22.47 -5.51 13.80
C HIS A 137 23.17 -4.25 13.25
N THR A 138 23.84 -4.35 12.09
CA THR A 138 24.63 -3.27 11.49
C THR A 138 24.06 -2.76 10.16
N GLY A 139 22.90 -3.25 9.73
CA GLY A 139 22.28 -2.86 8.46
C GLY A 139 21.50 -4.01 7.82
N PHE A 140 21.63 -4.16 6.50
CA PHE A 140 21.07 -5.30 5.78
C PHE A 140 22.10 -5.86 4.79
N CYS A 141 21.96 -7.15 4.48
CA CYS A 141 22.72 -7.85 3.46
C CYS A 141 21.77 -8.42 2.41
N PHE A 142 22.29 -8.67 1.21
CA PHE A 142 21.58 -9.37 0.14
C PHE A 142 21.94 -10.85 0.17
N LEU A 143 20.92 -11.71 0.16
CA LEU A 143 21.07 -13.15 0.06
C LEU A 143 20.60 -13.59 -1.33
N SER A 144 21.54 -14.03 -2.15
CA SER A 144 21.25 -14.70 -3.42
C SER A 144 21.03 -16.18 -3.16
N LEU A 145 19.92 -16.74 -3.65
CA LEU A 145 19.52 -18.12 -3.46
C LEU A 145 19.35 -18.83 -4.80
N VAL A 146 19.68 -20.12 -4.81
CA VAL A 146 19.32 -21.08 -5.86
C VAL A 146 18.62 -22.26 -5.19
N THR A 147 17.36 -22.46 -5.54
CA THR A 147 16.47 -23.45 -4.93
C THR A 147 16.04 -24.48 -5.96
N ASP A 148 16.12 -25.76 -5.62
CA ASP A 148 15.57 -26.83 -6.45
C ASP A 148 14.03 -26.81 -6.38
N GLY A 149 13.39 -26.72 -7.55
CA GLY A 149 11.95 -26.55 -7.69
C GLY A 149 11.12 -27.78 -7.36
N TYR A 150 11.74 -28.97 -7.26
CA TYR A 150 11.08 -30.21 -6.86
C TYR A 150 11.19 -30.46 -5.36
N SER A 151 12.42 -30.44 -4.84
CA SER A 151 12.72 -30.78 -3.43
C SER A 151 12.65 -29.59 -2.48
N HIS A 152 12.55 -28.36 -3.00
CA HIS A 152 12.67 -27.11 -2.23
C HIS A 152 14.00 -26.93 -1.49
N LYS A 153 15.01 -27.75 -1.81
CA LYS A 153 16.34 -27.64 -1.21
C LYS A 153 17.05 -26.41 -1.77
N ILE A 154 17.64 -25.60 -0.88
CA ILE A 154 18.62 -24.58 -1.27
C ILE A 154 19.90 -25.31 -1.70
N VAL A 155 20.19 -25.27 -3.00
CA VAL A 155 21.34 -25.95 -3.61
C VAL A 155 22.56 -25.02 -3.70
N GLY A 156 22.34 -23.71 -3.73
CA GLY A 156 23.40 -22.70 -3.69
C GLY A 156 22.92 -21.40 -3.05
N TRP A 157 23.82 -20.67 -2.40
CA TRP A 157 23.55 -19.40 -1.76
C TRP A 157 24.81 -18.56 -1.55
N VAL A 158 24.65 -17.24 -1.57
CA VAL A 158 25.70 -16.26 -1.26
C VAL A 158 25.10 -15.08 -0.50
N LEU A 159 25.75 -14.68 0.59
CA LEU A 159 25.42 -13.47 1.36
C LEU A 159 26.42 -12.36 1.04
N ALA A 160 25.93 -11.20 0.60
CA ALA A 160 26.75 -10.08 0.17
C ALA A 160 26.25 -8.74 0.71
N GLN A 161 27.13 -7.73 0.78
CA GLN A 161 26.77 -6.37 1.20
C GLN A 161 26.17 -5.52 0.08
N SER A 162 26.29 -5.96 -1.17
CA SER A 162 25.80 -5.25 -2.35
C SER A 162 24.97 -6.17 -3.25
N LEU A 163 24.21 -5.57 -4.16
CA LEU A 163 23.36 -6.29 -5.11
C LEU A 163 24.12 -6.49 -6.43
N ALA A 164 25.24 -7.20 -6.40
CA ALA A 164 26.11 -7.39 -7.56
C ALA A 164 25.75 -8.66 -8.34
N PHE A 165 25.95 -8.65 -9.66
CA PHE A 165 25.71 -9.83 -10.51
C PHE A 165 26.62 -11.02 -10.12
N HIS A 166 27.84 -10.74 -9.66
CA HIS A 166 28.81 -11.76 -9.28
C HIS A 166 28.29 -12.64 -8.13
N ASP A 167 27.51 -12.08 -7.20
CA ASP A 167 26.97 -12.84 -6.08
C ASP A 167 25.93 -13.88 -6.54
N THR A 168 25.12 -13.52 -7.54
CA THR A 168 24.16 -14.45 -8.16
C THR A 168 24.84 -15.53 -9.00
N GLU A 169 25.95 -15.18 -9.65
CA GLU A 169 26.78 -16.13 -10.40
C GLU A 169 27.45 -17.14 -9.47
N GLU A 170 28.04 -16.66 -8.37
CA GLU A 170 28.71 -17.47 -7.37
C GLU A 170 27.71 -18.44 -6.70
N ALA A 171 26.50 -18.00 -6.37
CA ALA A 171 25.46 -18.88 -5.83
C ALA A 171 25.09 -20.02 -6.81
N LEU A 172 25.06 -19.74 -8.12
CA LEU A 172 24.82 -20.74 -9.14
C LEU A 172 26.00 -21.72 -9.28
N TRP A 173 27.25 -21.22 -9.31
CA TRP A 173 28.44 -22.09 -9.33
C TRP A 173 28.53 -22.97 -8.09
N GLN A 174 28.15 -22.43 -6.94
CA GLN A 174 28.06 -23.20 -5.70
C GLN A 174 27.02 -24.33 -5.81
N ALA A 175 25.88 -24.10 -6.47
CA ALA A 175 24.89 -25.14 -6.73
C ALA A 175 25.40 -26.22 -7.70
N ILE A 176 26.06 -25.80 -8.79
CA ILE A 176 26.60 -26.71 -9.81
C ILE A 176 27.71 -27.59 -9.23
N SER A 177 28.63 -27.01 -8.46
CA SER A 177 29.74 -27.75 -7.84
C SER A 177 29.29 -28.79 -6.80
N LYS A 178 28.14 -28.57 -6.16
CA LYS A 178 27.55 -29.50 -5.18
C LYS A 178 26.57 -30.51 -5.80
N ALA A 179 26.39 -30.49 -7.12
CA ALA A 179 25.44 -31.37 -7.77
C ALA A 179 25.99 -32.80 -7.86
N ASP A 180 25.36 -33.72 -7.14
CA ASP A 180 25.75 -35.14 -7.12
C ASP A 180 25.19 -35.95 -8.32
N LYS A 181 24.34 -35.32 -9.15
CA LYS A 181 23.74 -35.92 -10.35
C LYS A 181 23.99 -35.04 -11.58
N PRO A 182 24.01 -35.62 -12.79
CA PRO A 182 24.08 -34.84 -14.02
C PRO A 182 22.98 -33.79 -14.10
N LEU A 183 23.34 -32.57 -14.52
CA LEU A 183 22.42 -31.43 -14.68
C LEU A 183 21.91 -31.32 -16.13
N THR A 184 21.93 -32.42 -16.89
CA THR A 184 21.52 -32.44 -18.29
C THR A 184 20.04 -32.10 -18.41
N GLY A 185 19.71 -31.03 -19.15
CA GLY A 185 18.33 -30.58 -19.31
C GLY A 185 17.79 -29.74 -18.16
N LEU A 186 18.59 -29.47 -17.12
CA LEU A 186 18.23 -28.55 -16.04
C LEU A 186 17.80 -27.19 -16.61
N ILE A 187 16.64 -26.73 -16.14
CA ILE A 187 16.17 -25.36 -16.36
C ILE A 187 16.62 -24.50 -15.17
N HIS A 188 17.44 -23.49 -15.45
CA HIS A 188 17.68 -22.42 -14.47
C HIS A 188 16.73 -21.25 -14.75
N HIS A 189 15.86 -20.97 -13.78
CA HIS A 189 14.89 -19.90 -13.78
C HIS A 189 15.30 -18.78 -12.82
N SER A 190 15.30 -17.54 -13.29
CA SER A 190 15.49 -16.36 -12.45
C SER A 190 14.57 -15.23 -12.88
N ASP A 191 14.43 -14.23 -12.01
CA ASP A 191 13.75 -13.00 -12.38
C ASP A 191 14.51 -12.22 -13.46
N ARG A 192 13.90 -11.14 -13.98
CA ARG A 192 14.48 -10.27 -15.00
C ARG A 192 15.29 -9.11 -14.42
N GLY A 193 15.82 -9.24 -13.21
CA GLY A 193 16.76 -8.28 -12.65
C GLY A 193 18.03 -8.21 -13.52
N GLY A 194 18.62 -7.00 -13.62
CA GLY A 194 19.87 -6.80 -14.36
C GLY A 194 21.03 -7.69 -13.87
N GLN A 195 20.96 -8.14 -12.61
CA GLN A 195 21.89 -9.06 -11.96
C GLN A 195 21.91 -10.43 -12.67
N TYR A 196 20.73 -10.97 -12.99
CA TYR A 196 20.61 -12.28 -13.63
C TYR A 196 20.72 -12.26 -15.16
N ALA A 197 20.55 -11.08 -15.76
CA ALA A 197 20.63 -10.88 -17.20
C ALA A 197 22.08 -10.64 -17.69
N TYR A 198 23.06 -10.58 -16.78
CA TYR A 198 24.46 -10.35 -17.09
C TYR A 198 25.12 -11.52 -17.85
N LYS A 199 26.18 -11.21 -18.62
CA LYS A 199 26.72 -12.12 -19.65
C LYS A 199 27.32 -13.42 -19.10
N SER A 200 27.86 -13.44 -17.89
CA SER A 200 28.66 -14.56 -17.36
C SER A 200 27.81 -15.76 -16.91
N ILE A 201 26.68 -15.51 -16.24
CA ILE A 201 25.69 -16.53 -15.85
C ILE A 201 25.16 -17.28 -17.09
N ARG A 202 25.27 -16.72 -18.31
CA ARG A 202 24.81 -17.34 -19.57
C ARG A 202 25.58 -18.60 -19.97
N ILE A 203 26.83 -18.77 -19.53
CA ILE A 203 27.73 -19.81 -20.06
C ILE A 203 27.54 -21.16 -19.36
N SER A 204 26.97 -21.18 -18.15
CA SER A 204 27.02 -22.36 -17.26
C SER A 204 25.81 -23.32 -17.33
N CYS A 205 24.71 -22.98 -18.01
CA CYS A 205 23.49 -23.82 -18.04
C CYS A 205 23.09 -24.28 -19.46
N ALA A 206 22.67 -25.54 -19.59
CA ALA A 206 22.28 -26.15 -20.86
C ALA A 206 21.00 -25.56 -21.49
N ARG A 207 20.03 -25.05 -20.69
CA ARG A 207 18.84 -24.29 -21.13
C ARG A 207 18.43 -23.28 -20.03
N LYS A 208 18.01 -22.06 -20.41
CA LYS A 208 17.61 -21.00 -19.45
C LYS A 208 16.25 -20.38 -19.71
N VAL A 209 15.62 -19.92 -18.63
CA VAL A 209 14.29 -19.32 -18.59
C VAL A 209 14.25 -18.10 -17.70
N TYR A 210 13.52 -17.04 -18.10
CA TYR A 210 13.31 -15.87 -17.25
C TYR A 210 11.84 -15.43 -17.24
N GLU A 211 11.23 -15.23 -16.06
CA GLU A 211 9.90 -14.62 -15.89
C GLU A 211 9.91 -13.56 -14.76
N SER A 212 8.96 -12.63 -14.82
CA SER A 212 8.67 -11.64 -13.77
C SER A 212 7.28 -11.96 -13.22
N VAL A 213 7.16 -12.14 -11.90
CA VAL A 213 5.86 -12.11 -11.19
C VAL A 213 5.32 -10.69 -11.17
#